data_AF-A0A9E4I5I2-F1
#
_entry.id   AF-A0A9E4I5I2-F1
#
_cell.length_a   1.000
_cell.length_b   1.000
_cell.length_c   1.000
_cell.angle_alpha   90.00
_cell.angle_beta   90.00
_cell.angle_gamma   90.00
#
_symmetry.space_group_name_H-M   'P 1'
#
loop_
_entity.id
_entity.type
_entity.pdbx_description
1 polymer ?
#
loop_
_entity_poly.entity_id
_entity_poly.type
_entity_poly.pdbx_seq_one_letter_code
_entity_poly.pdbx_strand_id
1 'polypeptide(L)'
;MASFGTNEDGQPSSGLPFCVADRGMLSGANLAAMEAEGMFYIVGAKLKQLPKDRREEVLDPQRLGEPDADGVRVQEVMHLGRRIVVSHSPKRAGKDLRDRERVLSKLRIRLGRSANPKELLGNRGHHRFLRLEGKAKLVVDEERVCRQARWDGLHGVATNLPDMSGRDVLGHYAALWQVEQTFRITKHDLRVRPIFHWTERRIRAHLAIAFMTLLCVRHLSWRTRIQQRQASPEAIRRALVRVQCSILGDRSTGRRNVLPSAIGELARKLYAVMGLKRTTEAFELTAPSGRNRS
;
A
#
# COMPACT_ATOMS: atom_id res chain seq x y z
N MET A 1 3.69 -8.21 4.54
CA MET A 1 2.97 -8.96 3.48
C MET A 1 4.02 -9.49 2.52
N ALA A 2 3.80 -10.66 1.90
CA ALA A 2 4.72 -11.24 0.91
C ALA A 2 4.02 -11.34 -0.47
N SER A 3 4.74 -11.09 -1.55
CA SER A 3 4.26 -11.27 -2.93
C SER A 3 5.35 -11.84 -3.82
N PHE A 4 4.99 -12.68 -4.78
CA PHE A 4 5.91 -13.17 -5.81
C PHE A 4 5.94 -12.20 -6.98
N GLY A 5 7.13 -11.82 -7.46
CA GLY A 5 7.31 -10.88 -8.56
C GLY A 5 7.70 -11.54 -9.89
N THR A 6 7.26 -10.94 -11.00
CA THR A 6 7.75 -11.08 -12.38
C THR A 6 7.75 -9.67 -13.01
N ASN A 7 8.45 -9.40 -14.12
CA ASN A 7 8.56 -8.04 -14.68
C ASN A 7 7.23 -7.51 -15.27
N GLU A 8 7.22 -6.24 -15.70
CA GLU A 8 6.04 -5.49 -16.18
C GLU A 8 5.24 -6.18 -17.31
N ASP A 9 5.83 -7.14 -18.03
CA ASP A 9 5.19 -7.93 -19.09
C ASP A 9 4.74 -9.34 -18.65
N GLY A 10 4.82 -9.67 -17.35
CA GLY A 10 4.48 -11.02 -16.86
C GLY A 10 5.47 -12.10 -17.27
N GLN A 11 6.63 -11.72 -17.83
CA GLN A 11 7.77 -12.61 -18.06
C GLN A 11 8.96 -12.21 -17.18
N PRO A 12 9.73 -13.18 -16.67
CA PRO A 12 10.86 -12.91 -15.80
C PRO A 12 12.07 -12.48 -16.64
N SER A 13 12.60 -11.26 -16.48
CA SER A 13 13.85 -10.89 -17.19
C SER A 13 15.08 -11.63 -16.68
N SER A 14 14.96 -12.42 -15.61
CA SER A 14 16.01 -13.31 -15.10
C SER A 14 15.53 -14.76 -14.86
N GLY A 15 14.33 -15.14 -15.30
CA GLY A 15 13.81 -16.51 -15.14
C GLY A 15 13.45 -16.96 -13.70
N LEU A 16 13.84 -16.22 -12.66
CA LEU A 16 13.85 -16.74 -11.29
C LEU A 16 12.72 -16.17 -10.41
N PRO A 17 11.91 -17.02 -9.76
CA PRO A 17 10.88 -16.56 -8.84
C PRO A 17 11.51 -15.91 -7.59
N PHE A 18 11.01 -14.74 -7.20
CA PHE A 18 11.47 -14.04 -6.01
C PHE A 18 10.32 -13.58 -5.11
N CYS A 19 10.59 -13.53 -3.80
CA CYS A 19 9.64 -13.09 -2.79
C CYS A 19 9.91 -11.64 -2.36
N VAL A 20 8.93 -10.77 -2.50
CA VAL A 20 8.97 -9.41 -1.99
C VAL A 20 8.25 -9.37 -0.64
N ALA A 21 8.88 -8.87 0.43
CA ALA A 21 8.25 -8.85 1.74
C ALA A 21 8.53 -7.59 2.59
N ASP A 22 7.56 -7.26 3.45
CA ASP A 22 7.72 -6.14 4.39
C ASP A 22 8.85 -6.37 5.41
N ARG A 23 9.52 -5.29 5.81
CA ARG A 23 10.57 -5.22 6.85
C ARG A 23 10.26 -5.99 8.13
N GLY A 24 8.99 -6.15 8.51
CA GLY A 24 8.58 -6.87 9.71
C GLY A 24 8.49 -8.40 9.58
N MET A 25 8.54 -8.94 8.37
CA MET A 25 8.22 -10.36 8.14
C MET A 25 9.41 -11.31 8.17
N LEU A 26 10.62 -10.83 7.93
CA LEU A 26 11.79 -11.70 7.77
C LEU A 26 12.86 -11.33 8.80
N SER A 27 13.06 -12.26 9.75
CA SER A 27 14.17 -12.22 10.70
C SER A 27 15.48 -12.55 9.98
N GLY A 28 16.63 -12.25 10.60
CA GLY A 28 17.93 -12.64 10.05
C GLY A 28 18.05 -14.16 9.82
N ALA A 29 17.47 -14.96 10.71
CA ALA A 29 17.40 -16.41 10.59
C ALA A 29 16.54 -16.86 9.40
N ASN A 30 15.37 -16.23 9.19
CA ASN A 30 14.52 -16.55 8.05
C ASN A 30 15.21 -16.21 6.72
N LEU A 31 15.92 -15.09 6.64
CA LEU A 31 16.68 -14.73 5.45
C LEU A 31 17.81 -15.74 5.17
N ALA A 32 18.53 -16.17 6.21
CA ALA A 32 19.57 -17.19 6.06
C ALA A 32 19.01 -18.54 5.60
N ALA A 33 17.84 -18.94 6.11
CA ALA A 33 17.14 -20.15 5.66
C ALA A 33 16.71 -20.04 4.19
N MET A 34 16.17 -18.88 3.78
CA MET A 34 15.81 -18.63 2.38
C MET A 34 17.03 -18.68 1.46
N GLU A 35 18.17 -18.13 1.89
CA GLU A 35 19.42 -18.19 1.13
C GLU A 35 19.95 -19.63 1.01
N ALA A 36 19.87 -20.42 2.09
CA ALA A 36 20.25 -21.83 2.08
C ALA A 36 19.40 -22.67 1.13
N GLU A 37 18.12 -22.33 0.96
CA GLU A 37 17.20 -22.95 0.00
C GLU A 37 17.31 -22.37 -1.42
N GLY A 38 18.22 -21.41 -1.67
CA GLY A 38 18.41 -20.79 -2.99
C GLY A 38 17.26 -19.86 -3.41
N MET A 39 16.46 -19.37 -2.47
CA MET A 39 15.35 -18.46 -2.75
C MET A 39 15.81 -17.00 -2.88
N PHE A 40 15.27 -16.32 -3.88
CA PHE A 40 15.50 -14.90 -4.10
C PHE A 40 14.46 -14.03 -3.40
N TYR A 41 14.86 -12.84 -2.94
CA TYR A 41 13.96 -11.94 -2.25
C TYR A 41 14.29 -10.46 -2.39
N ILE A 42 13.29 -9.65 -2.07
CA ILE A 42 13.37 -8.20 -1.93
C ILE A 42 12.66 -7.81 -0.63
N VAL A 43 13.37 -7.23 0.34
CA VAL A 43 12.83 -7.03 1.69
C VAL A 43 13.18 -5.65 2.25
N GLY A 44 12.30 -5.08 3.07
CA GLY A 44 12.57 -3.75 3.65
C GLY A 44 13.78 -3.76 4.59
N ALA A 45 14.79 -2.92 4.32
CA ALA A 45 15.99 -2.83 5.15
C ALA A 45 15.80 -1.87 6.34
N LYS A 46 16.55 -2.12 7.43
CA LYS A 46 16.61 -1.26 8.62
C LYS A 46 17.91 -0.46 8.64
N LEU A 47 17.97 0.60 7.83
CA LEU A 47 19.18 1.42 7.67
C LEU A 47 19.79 1.91 9.00
N LYS A 48 18.95 2.29 9.96
CA LYS A 48 19.39 2.78 11.29
C LYS A 48 20.00 1.69 12.19
N GLN A 49 19.78 0.42 11.87
CA GLN A 49 20.33 -0.74 12.61
C GLN A 49 21.58 -1.32 11.94
N LEU A 50 22.02 -0.75 10.82
CA LEU A 50 23.27 -1.16 10.19
C LEU A 50 24.48 -0.81 11.09
N PRO A 51 25.60 -1.53 10.93
CA PRO A 51 26.89 -1.17 11.51
C PRO A 51 27.29 0.29 11.20
N LYS A 52 28.18 0.86 12.02
CA LYS A 52 28.54 2.30 11.96
C LYS A 52 29.10 2.70 10.58
N ASP A 53 30.04 1.91 10.06
CA ASP A 53 30.60 2.02 8.71
C ASP A 53 29.50 2.12 7.65
N ARG A 54 28.57 1.16 7.62
CA ARG A 54 27.49 1.15 6.64
C ARG A 54 26.51 2.30 6.82
N ARG A 55 26.25 2.75 8.05
CA ARG A 55 25.42 3.94 8.29
C ARG A 55 26.08 5.21 7.76
N GLU A 56 27.38 5.36 7.89
CA GLU A 56 28.12 6.49 7.35
C GLU A 56 28.09 6.48 5.82
N GLU A 57 28.30 5.31 5.19
CA GLU A 57 28.16 5.13 3.74
C GLU A 57 26.75 5.45 3.23
N VAL A 58 25.70 5.10 3.98
CA VAL A 58 24.30 5.38 3.63
C VAL A 58 23.94 6.86 3.78
N LEU A 59 24.61 7.57 4.69
CA LEU A 59 24.39 8.99 4.96
C LEU A 59 25.28 9.91 4.13
N ASP A 60 26.20 9.37 3.35
CA ASP A 60 27.10 10.12 2.48
C ASP A 60 26.36 10.59 1.21
N PRO A 61 26.11 11.90 1.04
CA PRO A 61 25.39 12.42 -0.11
C PRO A 61 26.14 12.22 -1.43
N GLN A 62 27.47 12.06 -1.41
CA GLN A 62 28.28 11.90 -2.61
C GLN A 62 28.10 10.52 -3.26
N ARG A 63 27.61 9.55 -2.49
CA ARG A 63 27.35 8.20 -2.96
C ARG A 63 25.98 8.02 -3.60
N LEU A 64 25.10 9.01 -3.44
CA LEU A 64 23.81 9.03 -4.12
C LEU A 64 24.03 9.28 -5.61
N GLY A 65 23.51 8.37 -6.44
CA GLY A 65 23.55 8.51 -7.89
C GLY A 65 22.74 9.70 -8.41
N GLU A 66 22.65 9.77 -9.73
CA GLU A 66 21.92 10.82 -10.41
C GLU A 66 20.42 10.79 -10.10
N PRO A 67 19.79 11.97 -9.94
CA PRO A 67 18.36 12.06 -9.72
C PRO A 67 17.61 11.63 -10.98
N ASP A 68 16.49 10.93 -10.82
CA ASP A 68 15.52 10.77 -11.91
C ASP A 68 14.60 11.98 -12.08
N ALA A 69 13.59 11.85 -12.95
CA ALA A 69 12.57 12.85 -13.22
C ALA A 69 11.82 13.34 -11.96
N ASP A 70 11.69 12.48 -10.93
CA ASP A 70 11.05 12.81 -9.66
C ASP A 70 12.06 13.31 -8.59
N GLY A 71 13.33 13.46 -8.97
CA GLY A 71 14.42 13.83 -8.07
C GLY A 71 14.88 12.71 -7.15
N VAL A 72 14.45 11.46 -7.38
CA VAL A 72 14.83 10.31 -6.57
C VAL A 72 16.23 9.85 -6.98
N ARG A 73 17.09 9.73 -5.99
CA ARG A 73 18.47 9.26 -6.13
C ARG A 73 18.60 7.87 -5.54
N VAL A 74 19.42 7.03 -6.14
CA VAL A 74 19.63 5.65 -5.71
C VAL A 74 21.12 5.38 -5.51
N GLN A 75 21.44 4.61 -4.49
CA GLN A 75 22.78 4.07 -4.24
C GLN A 75 22.67 2.63 -3.74
N GLU A 76 23.79 1.92 -3.75
CA GLU A 76 23.86 0.54 -3.29
C GLU A 76 25.00 0.35 -2.30
N VAL A 77 24.76 -0.46 -1.27
CA VAL A 77 25.74 -0.81 -0.24
C VAL A 77 25.67 -2.31 0.00
N MET A 78 26.82 -2.98 0.06
CA MET A 78 26.89 -4.40 0.40
C MET A 78 26.94 -4.60 1.92
N HIS A 79 26.14 -5.53 2.43
CA HIS A 79 26.15 -5.89 3.84
C HIS A 79 25.78 -7.37 4.04
N LEU A 80 26.65 -8.13 4.70
CA LEU A 80 26.47 -9.57 4.96
C LEU A 80 26.12 -10.36 3.68
N GLY A 81 26.86 -10.11 2.58
CA GLY A 81 26.63 -10.78 1.29
C GLY A 81 25.38 -10.34 0.53
N ARG A 82 24.62 -9.36 1.05
CA ARG A 82 23.38 -8.86 0.43
C ARG A 82 23.56 -7.45 -0.10
N ARG A 83 22.87 -7.15 -1.20
CA ARG A 83 22.77 -5.78 -1.75
C ARG A 83 21.71 -5.01 -0.97
N ILE A 84 22.08 -3.87 -0.40
CA ILE A 84 21.15 -2.90 0.18
C ILE A 84 21.02 -1.74 -0.80
N VAL A 85 19.88 -1.70 -1.47
CA VAL A 85 19.49 -0.59 -2.34
C VAL A 85 18.89 0.51 -1.47
N VAL A 86 19.50 1.69 -1.51
CA VAL A 86 19.07 2.86 -0.76
C VAL A 86 18.58 3.93 -1.73
N SER A 87 17.40 4.47 -1.46
CA SER A 87 16.86 5.62 -2.20
C SER A 87 16.69 6.84 -1.32
N HIS A 88 17.00 8.00 -1.88
CA HIS A 88 16.67 9.29 -1.32
C HIS A 88 15.58 9.95 -2.17
N SER A 89 14.42 10.25 -1.56
CA SER A 89 13.32 10.94 -2.23
C SER A 89 13.03 12.32 -1.60
N PRO A 90 13.07 13.41 -2.37
CA PRO A 90 12.74 14.76 -1.87
C PRO A 90 11.32 14.85 -1.31
N LYS A 91 10.35 14.23 -1.98
CA LYS A 91 8.96 14.15 -1.53
C LYS A 91 8.85 13.48 -0.16
N ARG A 92 9.61 12.40 0.06
CA ARG A 92 9.67 11.70 1.34
C ARG A 92 10.38 12.54 2.39
N ALA A 93 11.49 13.18 2.06
CA ALA A 93 12.22 14.07 2.97
C ALA A 93 11.30 15.18 3.51
N GLY A 94 10.52 15.82 2.64
CA GLY A 94 9.54 16.83 3.05
C GLY A 94 8.43 16.27 3.95
N LYS A 95 8.00 15.03 3.74
CA LYS A 95 7.04 14.36 4.64
C LYS A 95 7.68 14.06 6.00
N ASP A 96 8.87 13.48 6.02
CA ASP A 96 9.60 13.12 7.23
C ASP A 96 9.91 14.35 8.09
N LEU A 97 10.25 15.49 7.46
CA LEU A 97 10.40 16.79 8.10
C LEU A 97 9.11 17.23 8.78
N ARG A 98 7.99 17.30 8.04
CA ARG A 98 6.69 17.72 8.61
C ARG A 98 6.23 16.82 9.75
N ASP A 99 6.44 15.52 9.63
CA ASP A 99 6.11 14.55 10.68
C ASP A 99 7.00 14.76 11.91
N ARG A 100 8.30 15.05 11.74
CA ARG A 100 9.19 15.42 12.84
C ARG A 100 8.77 16.73 13.51
N GLU A 101 8.51 17.78 12.74
CA GLU A 101 8.08 19.09 13.27
C GLU A 101 6.78 18.98 14.04
N ARG A 102 5.81 18.18 13.57
CA ARG A 102 4.57 17.89 14.28
C ARG A 102 4.82 17.22 15.63
N VAL A 103 5.80 16.32 15.72
CA VAL A 103 6.17 15.69 17.00
C VAL A 103 6.84 16.71 17.91
N LEU A 104 7.79 17.50 17.40
CA LEU A 104 8.51 18.50 18.18
C LEU A 104 7.60 19.62 18.69
N SER A 105 6.63 20.09 17.91
CA SER A 105 5.68 21.12 18.35
C SER A 105 4.81 20.61 19.51
N LYS A 106 4.28 19.39 19.40
CA LYS A 106 3.54 18.72 20.49
C LYS A 106 4.41 18.51 21.72
N LEU A 107 5.69 18.17 21.53
CA LEU A 107 6.65 17.96 22.60
C LEU A 107 6.92 19.26 23.36
N ARG A 108 7.19 20.36 22.65
CA ARG A 108 7.44 21.70 23.22
C ARG A 108 6.26 22.20 24.04
N ILE A 109 5.03 22.04 23.54
CA ILE A 109 3.80 22.40 24.28
C ILE A 109 3.68 21.61 25.58
N ARG A 110 3.95 20.30 25.56
CA ARG A 110 3.89 19.47 26.78
C ARG A 110 4.95 19.86 27.80
N LEU A 111 6.19 20.11 27.35
CA LEU A 111 7.27 20.55 28.23
C LEU A 111 6.94 21.88 28.92
N GLY A 112 6.27 22.81 28.23
CA GLY A 112 5.84 24.10 28.80
C GLY A 112 4.67 24.02 29.80
N ARG A 113 3.92 22.93 29.86
CA ARG A 113 2.75 22.74 30.74
C ARG A 113 3.05 21.97 32.04
N SER A 114 4.33 21.83 32.43
CA SER A 114 4.80 20.94 33.50
C SER A 114 4.46 19.47 33.24
N ALA A 115 5.20 18.86 32.32
CA ALA A 115 5.04 17.44 31.99
C ALA A 115 5.69 16.51 33.02
N ASN A 116 4.98 15.44 33.40
CA ASN A 116 5.53 14.34 34.18
C ASN A 116 6.63 13.62 33.36
N PRO A 117 7.90 13.58 33.82
CA PRO A 117 9.00 13.00 33.06
C PRO A 117 8.78 11.53 32.66
N LYS A 118 8.11 10.74 33.50
CA LYS A 118 7.85 9.31 33.24
C LYS A 118 6.95 9.09 32.03
N GLU A 119 5.96 9.96 31.82
CA GLU A 119 5.00 9.83 30.71
C GLU A 119 5.65 10.15 29.35
N LEU A 120 6.48 11.19 29.31
CA LEU A 120 7.21 11.58 28.09
C LEU A 120 8.30 10.59 27.70
N LEU A 121 8.97 10.01 28.70
CA LEU A 121 9.98 8.97 28.48
C LEU A 121 9.34 7.63 28.06
N GLY A 122 8.12 7.33 28.51
CA GLY A 122 7.37 6.14 28.11
C GLY A 122 6.94 6.14 26.63
N ASN A 123 6.72 7.33 26.04
CA ASN A 123 6.44 7.43 24.62
C ASN A 123 7.73 7.38 23.79
N ARG A 124 8.00 6.24 23.16
CA ARG A 124 9.18 5.99 22.30
C ARG A 124 9.39 7.03 21.19
N GLY A 125 8.30 7.67 20.74
CA GLY A 125 8.33 8.74 19.74
C GLY A 125 8.81 10.09 20.28
N HIS A 126 8.57 10.37 21.57
CA HIS A 126 9.04 11.57 22.25
C HIS A 126 10.45 11.38 22.83
N HIS A 127 10.70 10.23 23.46
CA HIS A 127 11.97 9.87 24.09
C HIS A 127 13.19 10.10 23.18
N ARG A 128 13.06 9.83 21.89
CA ARG A 128 14.17 10.00 20.91
C ARG A 128 14.63 11.44 20.71
N PHE A 129 13.84 12.44 21.09
CA PHE A 129 14.16 13.86 20.96
C PHE A 129 14.40 14.55 22.31
N LEU A 130 14.41 13.79 23.40
CA LEU A 130 14.58 14.33 24.74
C LEU A 130 15.95 13.99 25.30
N ARG A 131 16.48 14.90 26.10
CA ARG A 131 17.65 14.73 26.97
C ARG A 131 17.28 15.20 28.38
N LEU A 132 17.83 14.51 29.37
CA LEU A 132 17.74 14.92 30.77
C LEU A 132 18.84 15.93 31.06
N GLU A 133 18.46 17.05 31.66
CA GLU A 133 19.34 18.10 32.13
C GLU A 133 19.23 18.19 33.66
N GLY A 134 20.36 17.99 34.35
CA GLY A 134 20.40 17.92 35.82
C GLY A 134 19.60 16.76 36.40
N LYS A 135 18.99 16.97 37.59
CA LYS A 135 18.34 15.90 38.36
C LYS A 135 16.92 15.53 37.89
N ALA A 136 16.23 16.37 37.09
CA ALA A 136 14.85 16.09 36.70
C ALA A 136 14.29 16.87 35.49
N LYS A 137 15.05 17.76 34.83
CA LYS A 137 14.49 18.60 33.75
C LYS A 137 14.63 17.89 32.41
N LEU A 138 13.52 17.76 31.68
CA LEU A 138 13.54 17.26 30.30
C LEU A 138 13.62 18.43 29.33
N VAL A 139 14.57 18.37 28.41
CA VAL A 139 14.76 19.37 27.36
C VAL A 139 14.84 18.66 26.00
N VAL A 140 14.47 19.38 24.94
CA VAL A 140 14.65 18.90 23.58
C VAL A 140 16.14 18.81 23.26
N ASP A 141 16.59 17.66 22.78
CA ASP A 141 17.95 17.41 22.35
C ASP A 141 18.09 17.78 20.86
N GLU A 142 18.52 19.01 20.60
CA GLU A 142 18.67 19.52 19.24
C GLU A 142 19.72 18.73 18.43
N GLU A 143 20.73 18.14 19.07
CA GLU A 143 21.65 17.25 18.35
C GLU A 143 20.96 15.96 17.87
N ARG A 144 20.11 15.35 18.70
CA ARG A 144 19.31 14.18 18.29
C ARG A 144 18.36 14.54 17.17
N VAL A 145 17.80 15.75 17.19
CA VAL A 145 16.97 16.28 16.11
C VAL A 145 17.77 16.39 14.82
N CYS A 146 18.95 17.00 14.84
CA CYS A 146 19.84 17.10 13.69
C CYS A 146 20.28 15.73 13.17
N ARG A 147 20.67 14.81 14.07
CA ARG A 147 21.01 13.42 13.71
C ARG A 147 19.85 12.69 13.06
N GLN A 148 18.62 12.92 13.52
CA GLN A 148 17.41 12.34 12.91
C GLN A 148 17.16 12.93 11.52
N ALA A 149 17.35 14.25 11.34
CA ALA A 149 17.11 14.95 10.08
C ALA A 149 17.99 14.42 8.93
N ARG A 150 19.20 13.97 9.21
CA ARG A 150 20.08 13.32 8.21
C ARG A 150 19.48 12.08 7.56
N TRP A 151 18.48 11.45 8.19
CA TRP A 151 17.81 10.26 7.67
C TRP A 151 16.56 10.57 6.85
N ASP A 152 16.18 11.83 6.73
CA ASP A 152 14.97 12.22 6.01
C ASP A 152 15.08 11.85 4.54
N GLY A 153 14.00 11.29 3.99
CA GLY A 153 13.98 10.91 2.58
C GLY A 153 14.68 9.59 2.27
N LEU A 154 15.52 9.06 3.17
CA LEU A 154 16.22 7.79 2.98
C LEU A 154 15.29 6.59 3.20
N HIS A 155 15.32 5.69 2.23
CA HIS A 155 14.67 4.38 2.28
C HIS A 155 15.66 3.29 1.87
N GLY A 156 15.49 2.10 2.43
CA GLY A 156 16.39 0.98 2.16
C GLY A 156 15.61 -0.30 1.92
N VAL A 157 16.06 -1.07 0.95
CA VAL A 157 15.57 -2.40 0.58
C VAL A 157 16.78 -3.32 0.43
N ALA A 158 16.73 -4.51 1.01
CA ALA A 158 17.77 -5.52 0.89
C ALA A 158 17.33 -6.61 -0.09
N THR A 159 18.26 -7.10 -0.91
CA THR A 159 18.02 -8.16 -1.89
C THR A 159 19.26 -9.02 -2.09
N ASN A 160 19.05 -10.28 -2.46
CA ASN A 160 20.06 -11.22 -2.92
C ASN A 160 19.94 -11.50 -4.44
N LEU A 161 19.17 -10.69 -5.18
CA LEU A 161 19.06 -10.81 -6.64
C LEU A 161 20.35 -10.31 -7.33
N PRO A 162 20.96 -11.13 -8.20
CA PRO A 162 22.21 -10.77 -8.88
C PRO A 162 22.00 -9.69 -9.94
N ASP A 163 21.05 -9.88 -10.86
CA ASP A 163 20.99 -9.13 -12.13
C ASP A 163 19.85 -8.11 -12.21
N MET A 164 19.43 -7.57 -11.07
CA MET A 164 18.36 -6.56 -11.02
C MET A 164 18.92 -5.18 -10.66
N SER A 165 18.52 -4.14 -11.41
CA SER A 165 18.93 -2.76 -11.11
C SER A 165 18.32 -2.29 -9.79
N GLY A 166 19.02 -1.42 -9.05
CA GLY A 166 18.46 -0.86 -7.81
C GLY A 166 17.11 -0.15 -8.02
N ARG A 167 16.89 0.46 -9.18
CA ARG A 167 15.61 1.10 -9.52
C ARG A 167 14.47 0.07 -9.65
N ASP A 168 14.72 -1.05 -10.33
CA ASP A 168 13.73 -2.12 -10.47
C ASP A 168 13.43 -2.79 -9.13
N VAL A 169 14.46 -3.02 -8.31
CA VAL A 169 14.30 -3.54 -6.94
C VAL A 169 13.36 -2.64 -6.12
N LEU A 170 13.55 -1.32 -6.20
CA LEU A 170 12.68 -0.35 -5.54
C LEU A 170 11.27 -0.33 -6.13
N GLY A 171 11.13 -0.49 -7.45
CA GLY A 171 9.85 -0.60 -8.15
C GLY A 171 9.04 -1.82 -7.70
N HIS A 172 9.66 -3.00 -7.69
CA HIS A 172 9.06 -4.24 -7.18
C HIS A 172 8.71 -4.13 -5.70
N TYR A 173 9.58 -3.53 -4.88
CA TYR A 173 9.25 -3.27 -3.47
C TYR A 173 8.09 -2.30 -3.32
N ALA A 174 8.03 -1.23 -4.13
CA ALA A 174 6.91 -0.28 -4.11
C ALA A 174 5.58 -0.93 -4.51
N ALA A 175 5.62 -1.96 -5.36
CA ALA A 175 4.44 -2.76 -5.71
C ALA A 175 3.84 -3.51 -4.51
N LEU A 176 4.57 -3.73 -3.40
CA LEU A 176 3.98 -4.22 -2.15
C LEU A 176 2.85 -3.32 -1.64
N TRP A 177 2.88 -2.02 -1.93
CA TRP A 177 1.77 -1.14 -1.59
C TRP A 177 0.49 -1.54 -2.33
N GLN A 178 0.56 -2.07 -3.56
CA GLN A 178 -0.64 -2.60 -4.24
C GLN A 178 -1.23 -3.77 -3.48
N VAL A 179 -0.37 -4.59 -2.91
CA VAL A 179 -0.65 -5.78 -2.10
C VAL A 179 -1.27 -5.32 -0.75
N GLU A 180 -0.73 -4.27 -0.11
CA GLU A 180 -1.36 -3.60 1.05
C GLU A 180 -2.73 -2.98 0.71
N GLN A 181 -2.86 -2.29 -0.44
CA GLN A 181 -4.12 -1.76 -0.93
C GLN A 181 -5.15 -2.87 -1.11
N THR A 182 -4.75 -4.02 -1.64
CA THR A 182 -5.61 -5.20 -1.75
C THR A 182 -6.13 -5.59 -0.38
N PHE A 183 -5.28 -5.71 0.63
CA PHE A 183 -5.74 -6.00 1.98
C PHE A 183 -6.62 -4.90 2.57
N ARG A 184 -6.35 -3.63 2.29
CA ARG A 184 -7.18 -2.52 2.75
C ARG A 184 -8.59 -2.59 2.17
N ILE A 185 -8.70 -2.80 0.86
CA ILE A 185 -9.98 -3.01 0.16
C ILE A 185 -10.69 -4.22 0.74
N THR A 186 -9.96 -5.33 0.89
CA THR A 186 -10.49 -6.58 1.44
C THR A 186 -11.07 -6.38 2.85
N LYS A 187 -10.38 -5.59 3.70
CA LYS A 187 -10.79 -5.33 5.08
C LYS A 187 -11.92 -4.30 5.20
N HIS A 188 -11.80 -3.15 4.53
CA HIS A 188 -12.72 -2.03 4.73
C HIS A 188 -13.87 -2.02 3.73
N ASP A 189 -13.59 -2.30 2.47
CA ASP A 189 -14.58 -2.18 1.39
C ASP A 189 -15.38 -3.48 1.20
N LEU A 190 -14.70 -4.62 1.27
CA LEU A 190 -15.29 -5.96 1.12
C LEU A 190 -15.67 -6.59 2.46
N ARG A 191 -15.35 -5.92 3.58
CA ARG A 191 -15.65 -6.35 4.96
C ARG A 191 -15.35 -7.84 5.20
N VAL A 192 -14.23 -8.33 4.68
CA VAL A 192 -13.78 -9.71 4.96
C VAL A 192 -13.64 -9.95 6.45
N ARG A 193 -13.36 -8.88 7.21
CA ARG A 193 -13.49 -8.88 8.66
C ARG A 193 -14.38 -7.73 9.11
N PRO A 194 -15.17 -7.90 10.19
CA PRO A 194 -15.32 -9.13 10.98
C PRO A 194 -16.16 -10.21 10.26
N ILE A 195 -15.81 -11.48 10.47
CA ILE A 195 -16.56 -12.63 9.96
C ILE A 195 -17.61 -12.99 11.01
N PHE A 196 -18.86 -12.61 10.81
CA PHE A 196 -19.98 -12.94 11.71
C PHE A 196 -20.53 -14.35 11.47
N HIS A 197 -19.74 -15.23 10.84
CA HIS A 197 -20.11 -16.59 10.49
C HIS A 197 -19.32 -17.58 11.34
N TRP A 198 -20.04 -18.54 11.92
CA TRP A 198 -19.51 -19.48 12.92
C TRP A 198 -19.24 -20.89 12.36
N THR A 199 -19.74 -21.20 11.16
CA THR A 199 -19.56 -22.50 10.51
C THR A 199 -18.53 -22.42 9.41
N GLU A 200 -17.67 -23.43 9.32
CA GLU A 200 -16.58 -23.49 8.35
C GLU A 200 -17.05 -23.25 6.91
N ARG A 201 -18.15 -23.88 6.48
CA ARG A 201 -18.72 -23.69 5.14
C ARG A 201 -19.06 -22.23 4.85
N ARG A 202 -19.66 -21.51 5.80
CA ARG A 202 -20.03 -20.09 5.63
C ARG A 202 -18.79 -19.19 5.63
N ILE A 203 -17.77 -19.51 6.43
CA ILE A 203 -16.49 -18.82 6.42
C ILE A 203 -15.82 -18.96 5.04
N ARG A 204 -15.72 -20.20 4.52
CA ARG A 204 -15.16 -20.49 3.19
C ARG A 204 -15.91 -19.76 2.08
N ALA A 205 -17.25 -19.77 2.10
CA ALA A 205 -18.09 -19.08 1.12
C ALA A 205 -17.90 -17.55 1.16
N HIS A 206 -17.84 -16.94 2.35
CA HIS A 206 -17.58 -15.51 2.53
C HIS A 206 -16.21 -15.12 1.98
N LEU A 207 -15.18 -15.90 2.29
CA LEU A 207 -13.83 -15.68 1.76
C LEU A 207 -13.80 -15.78 0.23
N ALA A 208 -14.48 -16.78 -0.35
CA ALA A 208 -14.57 -16.95 -1.79
C ALA A 208 -15.28 -15.77 -2.47
N ILE A 209 -16.43 -15.34 -1.97
CA ILE A 209 -17.18 -14.19 -2.52
C ILE A 209 -16.32 -12.92 -2.44
N ALA A 210 -15.67 -12.69 -1.30
CA ALA A 210 -14.81 -11.52 -1.15
C ALA A 210 -13.59 -11.55 -2.07
N PHE A 211 -12.97 -12.72 -2.25
CA PHE A 211 -11.88 -12.88 -3.21
C PHE A 211 -12.33 -12.64 -4.65
N MET A 212 -13.48 -13.19 -5.05
CA MET A 212 -14.06 -12.94 -6.37
C MET A 212 -14.38 -11.45 -6.58
N THR A 213 -14.91 -10.80 -5.55
CA THR A 213 -15.21 -9.36 -5.63
C THR A 213 -13.93 -8.53 -5.75
N LEU A 214 -12.89 -8.90 -5.01
CA LEU A 214 -11.57 -8.28 -5.13
C LEU A 214 -11.01 -8.45 -6.54
N LEU A 215 -11.12 -9.64 -7.13
CA LEU A 215 -10.68 -9.92 -8.50
C LEU A 215 -11.42 -9.01 -9.49
N CYS A 216 -12.75 -8.91 -9.41
CA CYS A 216 -13.54 -8.03 -10.26
C CYS A 216 -13.11 -6.56 -10.13
N VAL A 217 -12.93 -6.07 -8.89
CA VAL A 217 -12.50 -4.68 -8.63
C VAL A 217 -11.10 -4.43 -9.19
N ARG A 218 -10.16 -5.38 -9.03
CA ARG A 218 -8.81 -5.28 -9.57
C ARG A 218 -8.78 -5.30 -11.08
N HIS A 219 -9.57 -6.16 -11.71
CA HIS A 219 -9.70 -6.22 -13.16
C HIS A 219 -10.26 -4.91 -13.72
N LEU A 220 -11.31 -4.36 -13.11
CA LEU A 220 -11.85 -3.05 -13.46
C LEU A 220 -10.80 -1.93 -13.31
N SER A 221 -10.08 -1.89 -12.17
CA SER A 221 -9.00 -0.92 -11.97
C SER A 221 -7.90 -1.02 -13.03
N TRP A 222 -7.48 -2.24 -13.37
CA TRP A 222 -6.48 -2.48 -14.43
C TRP A 222 -6.97 -1.99 -15.79
N ARG A 223 -8.19 -2.34 -16.21
CA ARG A 223 -8.76 -1.86 -17.48
C ARG A 223 -8.92 -0.33 -17.52
N THR A 224 -9.31 0.30 -16.41
CA THR A 224 -9.41 1.78 -16.35
C THR A 224 -8.04 2.46 -16.41
N ARG A 225 -6.98 1.83 -15.89
CA ARG A 225 -5.62 2.36 -15.95
C ARG A 225 -5.12 2.45 -17.39
N ILE A 226 -5.46 1.47 -18.23
CA ILE A 226 -5.10 1.43 -19.65
C ILE A 226 -5.76 2.58 -20.43
N GLN A 227 -6.92 3.06 -19.99
CA GLN A 227 -7.67 4.15 -20.63
C GLN A 227 -7.47 5.54 -19.97
N GLN A 228 -6.31 5.74 -19.31
CA GLN A 228 -5.79 7.03 -18.81
C GLN A 228 -6.48 7.68 -17.58
N ARG A 229 -7.30 6.96 -16.80
CA ARG A 229 -7.72 7.45 -15.46
C ARG A 229 -7.59 6.37 -14.40
N GLN A 230 -6.65 6.56 -13.47
CA GLN A 230 -6.53 5.72 -12.28
C GLN A 230 -7.69 6.03 -11.31
N ALA A 231 -8.77 5.26 -11.38
CA ALA A 231 -9.84 5.32 -10.38
C ALA A 231 -9.50 4.42 -9.19
N SER A 232 -9.65 4.94 -7.97
CA SER A 232 -9.45 4.11 -6.78
C SER A 232 -10.54 3.04 -6.68
N PRO A 233 -10.25 1.85 -6.15
CA PRO A 233 -11.23 0.80 -5.89
C PRO A 233 -12.48 1.28 -5.13
N GLU A 234 -12.29 2.20 -4.19
CA GLU A 234 -13.39 2.81 -3.46
C GLU A 234 -14.26 3.71 -4.34
N ALA A 235 -13.66 4.51 -5.22
CA ALA A 235 -14.39 5.35 -6.17
C ALA A 235 -15.17 4.50 -7.17
N ILE A 236 -14.58 3.40 -7.66
CA ILE A 236 -15.25 2.42 -8.53
C ILE A 236 -16.48 1.85 -7.81
N ARG A 237 -16.32 1.34 -6.58
CA ARG A 237 -17.44 0.81 -5.79
C ARG A 237 -18.53 1.86 -5.58
N ARG A 238 -18.18 3.05 -5.10
CA ARG A 238 -19.14 4.14 -4.84
C ARG A 238 -19.90 4.55 -6.11
N ALA A 239 -19.22 4.58 -7.26
CA ALA A 239 -19.86 4.88 -8.53
C ALA A 239 -20.85 3.78 -8.94
N LEU A 240 -20.47 2.51 -8.83
CA LEU A 240 -21.31 1.38 -9.25
C LEU A 240 -22.49 1.13 -8.30
N VAL A 241 -22.34 1.32 -6.99
CA VAL A 241 -23.43 1.14 -6.01
C VAL A 241 -24.59 2.12 -6.24
N ARG A 242 -24.31 3.30 -6.78
CA ARG A 242 -25.33 4.31 -7.13
C ARG A 242 -26.12 3.96 -8.39
N VAL A 243 -25.63 3.01 -9.18
CA VAL A 243 -26.29 2.55 -10.39
C VAL A 243 -27.34 1.51 -10.00
N GLN A 244 -28.60 1.95 -9.85
CA GLN A 244 -29.71 1.16 -9.34
C GLN A 244 -30.86 1.14 -10.34
N CYS A 245 -31.75 0.16 -10.25
CA CYS A 245 -32.99 0.14 -11.01
C CYS A 245 -34.14 -0.09 -10.03
N SER A 246 -35.19 0.73 -10.12
CA SER A 246 -36.44 0.52 -9.39
C SER A 246 -37.42 -0.23 -10.27
N ILE A 247 -38.08 -1.26 -9.74
CA ILE A 247 -39.13 -1.98 -10.45
C ILE A 247 -40.47 -1.46 -9.93
N LEU A 248 -41.24 -0.79 -10.78
CA LEU A 248 -42.58 -0.31 -10.48
C LEU A 248 -43.60 -1.31 -11.01
N GLY A 249 -44.40 -1.87 -10.11
CA GLY A 249 -45.56 -2.68 -10.48
C GLY A 249 -46.83 -1.85 -10.48
N ASP A 250 -47.53 -1.80 -11.61
CA ASP A 250 -48.88 -1.27 -11.68
C ASP A 250 -49.86 -2.33 -11.18
N ARG A 251 -50.61 -2.00 -10.12
CA ARG A 251 -51.56 -2.91 -9.47
C ARG A 251 -52.81 -3.16 -10.30
N SER A 252 -53.14 -2.26 -11.23
CA SER A 252 -54.34 -2.34 -12.06
C SER A 252 -54.11 -3.18 -13.32
N THR A 253 -52.96 -2.97 -13.97
CA THR A 253 -52.62 -3.65 -15.24
C THR A 253 -51.72 -4.87 -15.05
N GLY A 254 -51.16 -5.08 -13.85
CA GLY A 254 -50.19 -6.15 -13.56
C GLY A 254 -48.80 -5.93 -14.20
N ARG A 255 -48.60 -4.83 -14.94
CA ARG A 255 -47.35 -4.54 -15.66
C ARG A 255 -46.25 -4.14 -14.69
N ARG A 256 -45.01 -4.51 -15.03
CA ARG A 256 -43.81 -4.15 -14.26
C ARG A 256 -42.89 -3.33 -15.14
N ASN A 257 -42.60 -2.10 -14.75
CA ASN A 257 -41.68 -1.21 -15.46
C ASN A 257 -40.38 -1.07 -14.67
N VAL A 258 -39.25 -1.08 -15.37
CA VAL A 258 -37.94 -0.79 -14.80
C VAL A 258 -37.63 0.68 -15.00
N LEU A 259 -37.29 1.37 -13.92
CA LEU A 259 -36.79 2.74 -13.90
C LEU A 259 -35.31 2.74 -13.52
N PRO A 260 -34.38 2.90 -14.48
CA PRO A 260 -32.95 3.04 -14.19
C PRO A 260 -32.65 4.37 -13.48
N SER A 261 -31.77 4.36 -12.49
CA SER A 261 -31.25 5.59 -11.88
C SER A 261 -30.32 6.33 -12.84
N ALA A 262 -30.18 7.65 -12.63
CA ALA A 262 -29.22 8.47 -13.34
C ALA A 262 -27.78 7.99 -13.06
N ILE A 263 -26.98 7.88 -14.13
CA ILE A 263 -25.61 7.38 -14.04
C ILE A 263 -24.61 8.55 -13.99
N GLY A 264 -23.71 8.51 -13.00
CA GLY A 264 -22.60 9.46 -12.91
C GLY A 264 -21.53 9.23 -13.98
N GLU A 265 -20.71 10.24 -14.25
CA GLU A 265 -19.67 10.20 -15.30
C GLU A 265 -18.70 9.01 -15.14
N LEU A 266 -18.23 8.75 -13.92
CA LEU A 266 -17.32 7.64 -13.64
C LEU A 266 -17.98 6.28 -13.93
N ALA A 267 -19.24 6.09 -13.54
CA ALA A 267 -19.96 4.85 -13.80
C ALA A 267 -20.21 4.63 -15.30
N ARG A 268 -20.54 5.69 -16.06
CA ARG A 268 -20.70 5.61 -17.52
C ARG A 268 -19.41 5.14 -18.20
N LYS A 269 -18.27 5.67 -17.76
CA LYS A 269 -16.95 5.27 -18.26
C LYS A 269 -16.62 3.82 -17.89
N LEU A 270 -16.92 3.39 -16.67
CA LEU A 270 -16.72 1.99 -16.25
C LEU A 270 -17.53 1.02 -17.12
N TYR A 271 -18.77 1.34 -17.45
CA TYR A 271 -19.59 0.54 -18.35
C TYR A 271 -18.99 0.50 -19.77
N ALA A 272 -18.55 1.65 -20.30
CA ALA A 272 -17.92 1.73 -21.61
C ALA A 272 -16.61 0.92 -21.69
N VAL A 273 -15.75 0.97 -20.67
CA VAL A 273 -14.51 0.18 -20.54
C VAL A 273 -14.79 -1.33 -20.63
N MET A 274 -15.94 -1.75 -20.10
CA MET A 274 -16.41 -3.13 -20.11
C MET A 274 -17.20 -3.49 -21.37
N GLY A 275 -17.40 -2.56 -22.31
CA GLY A 275 -18.22 -2.78 -23.50
C GLY A 275 -19.73 -2.89 -23.21
N LEU A 276 -20.17 -2.46 -22.02
CA LEU A 276 -21.55 -2.55 -21.59
C LEU A 276 -22.31 -1.25 -21.91
N LYS A 277 -23.51 -1.39 -22.48
CA LYS A 277 -24.45 -0.28 -22.68
C LYS A 277 -25.56 -0.38 -21.63
N ARG A 278 -25.96 0.76 -21.08
CA ARG A 278 -27.07 0.85 -20.12
C ARG A 278 -28.04 1.93 -20.57
N THR A 279 -29.30 1.56 -20.64
CA THR A 279 -30.41 2.48 -20.95
C THR A 279 -30.74 3.33 -19.72
N THR A 280 -30.99 4.62 -19.93
CA THR A 280 -31.47 5.57 -18.91
C THR A 280 -32.98 5.76 -18.95
N GLU A 281 -33.63 5.26 -20.00
CA GLU A 281 -35.06 5.32 -20.20
C GLU A 281 -35.76 4.16 -19.50
N ALA A 282 -37.01 4.40 -19.11
CA ALA A 282 -37.88 3.40 -18.55
C ALA A 282 -38.21 2.34 -19.61
N PHE A 283 -38.23 1.07 -19.22
CA PHE A 283 -38.64 -0.01 -20.12
C PHE A 283 -39.49 -1.05 -19.37
N GLU A 284 -40.40 -1.69 -20.09
CA GLU A 284 -41.25 -2.73 -19.52
C GLU A 284 -40.44 -4.01 -19.28
N LEU A 285 -40.54 -4.56 -18.06
CA LEU A 285 -39.95 -5.83 -17.70
C LEU A 285 -40.79 -6.95 -18.32
N THR A 286 -40.55 -7.27 -19.58
CA THR A 286 -41.16 -8.43 -20.22
C THR A 286 -40.66 -9.69 -19.50
N ALA A 287 -41.58 -10.49 -18.95
CA ALA A 287 -41.21 -11.82 -18.47
C ALA A 287 -40.56 -12.58 -19.64
N PRO A 288 -39.51 -13.39 -19.42
CA PRO A 288 -39.03 -14.27 -20.47
C PRO A 288 -40.23 -15.13 -20.88
N SER A 289 -40.68 -14.97 -22.13
CA SER A 289 -41.64 -15.87 -22.74
C SER A 289 -41.15 -17.29 -22.49
N GLY A 290 -42.05 -18.14 -21.99
CA GLY A 290 -41.72 -19.49 -21.57
C GLY A 290 -40.89 -20.18 -22.66
N ARG A 291 -39.68 -20.64 -22.29
CA ARG A 291 -39.10 -21.77 -23.01
C ARG A 291 -40.11 -22.89 -22.84
N ASN A 292 -40.83 -23.21 -23.92
CA ASN A 292 -41.50 -24.47 -24.10
C ASN A 292 -40.55 -25.57 -23.64
N ARG A 293 -40.87 -26.21 -22.52
CA ARG A 293 -40.42 -27.56 -22.25
C ARG A 293 -41.40 -28.46 -22.99
N SER A 294 -41.00 -28.87 -24.19
CA SER A 294 -41.43 -30.09 -24.86
C SER A 294 -40.16 -30.87 -25.15
#